data_AF-A0A6I5RU40-F1
#
_entry.id   AF-A0A6I5RU40-F1
#
_cell.length_a   1.000
_cell.length_b   1.000
_cell.length_c   1.000
_cell.angle_alpha   90.00
_cell.angle_beta   90.00
_cell.angle_gamma   90.00
#
_symmetry.space_group_name_H-M   'P 1'
#
loop_
_entity.id
_entity.type
_entity.pdbx_description
1 polymer ?
#
loop_
_entity_poly.entity_id
_entity_poly.type
_entity_poly.pdbx_seq_one_letter_code
_entity_poly.pdbx_strand_id
1 'polypeptide(L)'
;DNQLIADQRGIANYAEGVSSGVSNSVKLDQSGMGNQSYVNQLYGDHNEVNIKQADGANLAYVTQGGTGNQAIVDQSGVNMNAAIQQFGMGNQATVFQQ
;
A
#
# COMPACT_ATOMS: atom_id res chain seq x y z
N ASP A 1 3.13 7.40 -16.84
CA ASP A 1 3.99 6.41 -16.17
C ASP A 1 3.35 5.97 -14.87
N ASN A 2 3.48 4.70 -14.50
CA ASN A 2 3.13 4.23 -13.16
C ASN A 2 4.37 4.36 -12.27
N GLN A 3 4.21 4.90 -11.07
CA GLN A 3 5.31 5.10 -10.12
C GLN A 3 5.15 4.16 -8.93
N LEU A 4 6.20 3.41 -8.63
CA LEU A 4 6.33 2.61 -7.42
C LEU A 4 7.55 3.13 -6.63
N ILE A 5 7.31 3.64 -5.43
CA ILE A 5 8.34 4.12 -4.51
C ILE A 5 8.25 3.29 -3.23
N ALA A 6 9.28 2.49 -2.95
CA ALA A 6 9.42 1.74 -1.71
C ALA A 6 10.64 2.25 -0.94
N ASP A 7 10.42 2.82 0.25
CA ASP A 7 11.46 3.15 1.23
C ASP A 7 11.37 2.11 2.37
N GLN A 8 12.45 1.36 2.58
CA GLN A 8 12.52 0.31 3.58
C GLN A 8 13.72 0.56 4.50
N ARG A 9 13.45 0.78 5.78
CA ARG A 9 14.46 1.02 6.82
C ARG A 9 14.35 -0.04 7.91
N GLY A 10 15.34 -0.91 8.01
CA GLY A 10 15.40 -1.97 9.04
C GLY A 10 15.70 -3.35 8.45
N ILE A 11 15.24 -4.42 9.11
CA ILE A 11 15.67 -5.80 8.79
C ILE A 11 14.46 -6.61 8.29
N ALA A 12 14.62 -7.30 7.15
CA ALA A 12 13.64 -8.22 6.58
C ALA A 12 12.27 -7.60 6.20
N ASN A 13 12.24 -6.33 5.80
CA ASN A 13 11.03 -5.73 5.23
C ASN A 13 10.85 -6.20 3.77
N TYR A 14 9.61 -6.44 3.36
CA TYR A 14 9.24 -6.87 2.00
C TYR A 14 8.15 -5.95 1.45
N ALA A 15 8.40 -5.41 0.27
CA ALA A 15 7.46 -4.56 -0.45
C ALA A 15 7.35 -5.02 -1.88
N GLU A 16 6.14 -5.33 -2.31
CA GLU A 16 5.83 -5.68 -3.69
C GLU A 16 4.69 -4.79 -4.19
N GLY A 17 4.89 -4.19 -5.36
CA GLY A 17 3.91 -3.33 -6.00
C GLY A 17 3.81 -3.68 -7.48
N VAL A 18 2.60 -4.05 -7.91
CA VAL A 18 2.25 -4.23 -9.31
C VAL A 18 1.24 -3.16 -9.68
N SER A 19 1.51 -2.43 -10.77
CA SER A 19 0.61 -1.39 -11.24
C SER A 19 0.39 -1.49 -12.75
N SER A 20 -0.84 -1.83 -13.12
CA SER A 20 -1.33 -1.90 -14.50
C SER A 20 -2.27 -0.72 -14.76
N GLY A 21 -2.04 0.05 -15.84
CA GLY A 21 -2.80 1.27 -16.17
C GLY A 21 -1.90 2.47 -16.46
N VAL A 22 -2.44 3.70 -16.41
CA VAL A 22 -1.70 4.94 -16.66
C VAL A 22 -1.77 5.87 -15.44
N SER A 23 -0.63 6.46 -15.05
CA SER A 23 -0.53 7.49 -14.00
C SER A 23 -0.92 7.00 -12.61
N ASN A 24 -0.70 5.73 -12.30
CA ASN A 24 -0.89 5.22 -10.95
C ASN A 24 0.35 5.48 -10.09
N SER A 25 0.15 5.69 -8.78
CA SER A 25 1.21 5.93 -7.81
C SER A 25 1.08 4.99 -6.62
N VAL A 26 2.17 4.33 -6.27
CA VAL A 26 2.28 3.52 -5.06
C VAL A 26 3.48 4.02 -4.26
N LYS A 27 3.24 4.43 -3.02
CA LYS A 27 4.26 4.77 -2.04
C LYS A 27 4.19 3.82 -0.86
N LEU A 28 5.30 3.20 -0.53
CA LEU A 28 5.45 2.33 0.63
C LEU A 28 6.61 2.84 1.49
N ASP A 29 6.36 3.03 2.78
CA ASP A 29 7.34 3.43 3.79
C ASP A 29 7.30 2.40 4.93
N GLN A 30 8.29 1.53 4.98
CA GLN A 30 8.40 0.47 5.97
C GLN A 30 9.61 0.74 6.87
N SER A 31 9.37 0.95 8.15
CA SER A 31 10.40 1.10 9.18
C SER A 31 10.30 -0.02 10.22
N GLY A 32 11.45 -0.56 10.65
CA GLY A 32 11.51 -1.61 11.66
C GLY A 32 11.77 -3.02 11.10
N MET A 33 11.21 -4.08 11.69
CA MET A 33 11.57 -5.48 11.39
C MET A 33 10.40 -6.32 10.87
N GLY A 34 10.58 -6.95 9.71
CA GLY A 34 9.64 -7.97 9.21
C GLY A 34 8.32 -7.43 8.67
N ASN A 35 8.25 -6.15 8.30
CA ASN A 35 7.04 -5.57 7.71
C ASN A 35 6.88 -6.03 6.26
N GLN A 36 5.66 -6.40 5.89
CA GLN A 36 5.31 -6.91 4.58
C GLN A 36 4.18 -6.08 3.98
N SER A 37 4.34 -5.67 2.73
CA SER A 37 3.33 -4.90 2.02
C SER A 37 3.21 -5.38 0.58
N TYR A 38 1.97 -5.62 0.15
CA TYR A 38 1.63 -6.08 -1.18
C TYR A 38 0.59 -5.13 -1.78
N VAL A 39 0.94 -4.51 -2.89
CA VAL A 39 0.06 -3.59 -3.62
C VAL A 39 -0.19 -4.13 -5.02
N ASN A 40 -1.46 -4.28 -5.38
CA ASN A 40 -1.88 -4.70 -6.71
C ASN A 40 -2.91 -3.71 -7.29
N GLN A 41 -2.47 -2.86 -8.20
CA GLN A 41 -3.35 -2.00 -8.99
C GLN A 41 -3.65 -2.71 -10.31
N LEU A 42 -4.80 -3.39 -10.35
CA LEU A 42 -5.18 -4.36 -11.38
C LEU A 42 -5.46 -3.72 -12.75
N TYR A 43 -6.12 -2.55 -12.77
CA TYR A 43 -6.47 -1.80 -13.98
C TYR A 43 -6.94 -0.38 -13.64
N GLY A 44 -6.77 0.55 -14.58
CA GLY A 44 -7.30 1.91 -14.54
C GLY A 44 -6.30 2.98 -14.13
N ASP A 45 -6.76 4.24 -14.12
CA ASP A 45 -5.88 5.41 -14.15
C ASP A 45 -5.94 6.25 -12.86
N HIS A 46 -4.85 6.93 -12.53
CA HIS A 46 -4.77 7.86 -11.39
C HIS A 46 -5.09 7.24 -10.02
N ASN A 47 -4.80 5.96 -9.80
CA ASN A 47 -4.95 5.34 -8.49
C ASN A 47 -3.72 5.65 -7.61
N GLU A 48 -3.96 5.96 -6.34
CA GLU A 48 -2.94 6.25 -5.35
C GLU A 48 -3.01 5.25 -4.18
N VAL A 49 -1.85 4.68 -3.83
CA VAL A 49 -1.68 3.86 -2.64
C VAL A 49 -0.56 4.43 -1.78
N ASN A 50 -0.81 4.66 -0.51
CA ASN A 50 0.17 5.06 0.47
C ASN A 50 0.15 4.10 1.66
N ILE A 51 1.22 3.34 1.85
CA ILE A 51 1.38 2.41 2.96
C ILE A 51 2.52 2.88 3.84
N LYS A 52 2.26 3.01 5.13
CA LYS A 52 3.23 3.27 6.17
C LYS A 52 3.15 2.17 7.23
N GLN A 53 4.26 1.47 7.46
CA GLN A 53 4.36 0.43 8.49
C GLN A 53 5.57 0.75 9.38
N ALA A 54 5.35 0.93 10.67
CA ALA A 54 6.38 1.08 11.67
C ALA A 54 6.49 -0.17 12.56
N ASP A 55 7.50 -0.23 13.42
CA ASP A 55 7.77 -1.33 14.35
C ASP A 55 8.06 -2.70 13.73
N GLY A 56 7.10 -3.63 13.66
CA GLY A 56 7.44 -4.94 13.12
C GLY A 56 6.31 -5.92 12.91
N ALA A 57 6.55 -6.87 12.00
CA ALA A 57 5.63 -7.93 11.61
C ALA A 57 4.25 -7.43 11.13
N ASN A 58 4.17 -6.20 10.60
CA ASN A 58 2.95 -5.67 10.04
C ASN A 58 2.74 -6.17 8.60
N LEU A 59 1.50 -6.46 8.25
CA LEU A 59 1.10 -6.96 6.94
C LEU A 59 0.04 -6.05 6.33
N ALA A 60 0.32 -5.51 5.15
CA ALA A 60 -0.58 -4.65 4.40
C ALA A 60 -0.84 -5.24 3.00
N TYR A 61 -2.12 -5.44 2.68
CA TYR A 61 -2.58 -5.80 1.34
C TYR A 61 -3.47 -4.70 0.79
N VAL A 62 -3.08 -4.12 -0.34
CA VAL A 62 -3.91 -3.12 -1.03
C VAL A 62 -4.16 -3.59 -2.46
N THR A 63 -5.43 -3.71 -2.83
CA THR A 63 -5.84 -4.00 -4.21
C THR A 63 -6.77 -2.90 -4.70
N GLN A 64 -6.43 -2.27 -5.82
CA GLN A 64 -7.27 -1.25 -6.45
C GLN A 64 -7.56 -1.61 -7.91
N GLY A 65 -8.80 -1.39 -8.35
CA GLY A 65 -9.20 -1.50 -9.75
C GLY A 65 -10.20 -0.42 -10.13
N GLY A 66 -9.94 0.32 -11.20
CA GLY A 66 -10.74 1.46 -11.67
C GLY A 66 -9.95 2.77 -11.66
N THR A 67 -10.62 3.91 -11.51
CA THR A 67 -9.99 5.22 -11.77
C THR A 67 -10.07 6.13 -10.55
N GLY A 68 -8.96 6.76 -10.17
CA GLY A 68 -8.94 7.76 -9.09
C GLY A 68 -9.20 7.20 -7.69
N ASN A 69 -8.88 5.92 -7.43
CA ASN A 69 -9.02 5.35 -6.10
C ASN A 69 -7.82 5.73 -5.21
N GLN A 70 -8.07 6.00 -3.93
CA GLN A 70 -7.05 6.32 -2.95
C GLN A 70 -7.12 5.36 -1.76
N ALA A 71 -5.99 4.71 -1.45
CA ALA A 71 -5.84 3.80 -0.33
C ALA A 71 -4.70 4.28 0.58
N ILE A 72 -4.99 4.43 1.86
CA ILE A 72 -4.01 4.82 2.88
C ILE A 72 -3.98 3.74 3.96
N VAL A 73 -2.80 3.19 4.25
CA VAL A 73 -2.58 2.26 5.37
C VAL A 73 -1.50 2.85 6.25
N ASP A 74 -1.78 3.04 7.54
CA ASP A 74 -0.79 3.44 8.54
C ASP A 74 -0.89 2.48 9.74
N GLN A 75 0.18 1.73 9.96
CA GLN A 75 0.31 0.68 10.95
C GLN A 75 1.53 0.98 11.85
N SER A 76 1.31 1.39 13.10
CA SER A 76 2.37 1.74 14.06
C SER A 76 2.46 0.82 15.29
N GLY A 77 2.12 -0.46 15.16
CA GLY A 77 2.12 -1.47 16.22
C GLY A 77 2.80 -2.76 15.75
N VAL A 78 2.65 -3.87 16.47
CA VAL A 78 3.27 -5.17 16.13
C VAL A 78 2.20 -6.18 15.72
N ASN A 79 2.47 -6.98 14.67
CA ASN A 79 1.56 -8.03 14.16
C ASN A 79 0.20 -7.51 13.68
N MET A 80 0.16 -6.34 13.03
CA MET A 80 -1.09 -5.78 12.54
C MET A 80 -1.35 -6.19 11.09
N ASN A 81 -2.62 -6.44 10.77
CA ASN A 81 -3.04 -6.82 9.43
C ASN A 81 -4.04 -5.79 8.88
N ALA A 82 -3.72 -5.25 7.71
CA ALA A 82 -4.56 -4.31 6.97
C ALA A 82 -4.82 -4.87 5.57
N ALA A 83 -6.10 -4.89 5.17
CA ALA A 83 -6.50 -5.22 3.81
C ALA A 83 -7.44 -4.13 3.27
N ILE A 84 -7.08 -3.55 2.14
CA ILE A 84 -7.92 -2.60 1.39
C ILE A 84 -8.21 -3.19 0.02
N GLN A 85 -9.49 -3.25 -0.34
CA GLN A 85 -9.92 -3.55 -1.71
C GLN A 85 -10.86 -2.44 -2.18
N GLN A 86 -10.52 -1.81 -3.30
CA GLN A 86 -11.34 -0.76 -3.90
C GLN A 86 -11.57 -1.06 -5.38
N PHE A 87 -12.83 -1.09 -5.78
CA PHE A 87 -13.24 -1.28 -7.16
C PHE A 87 -14.17 -0.15 -7.58
N GLY A 88 -13.94 0.45 -8.76
CA GLY A 88 -14.76 1.55 -9.29
C GLY A 88 -14.01 2.88 -9.35
N MET A 89 -14.74 3.98 -9.23
CA MET A 89 -14.20 5.32 -9.46
C MET A 89 -14.27 6.17 -8.19
N GLY A 90 -13.15 6.81 -7.82
CA GLY A 90 -13.11 7.80 -6.74
C GLY A 90 -13.28 7.23 -5.33
N ASN A 91 -12.99 5.95 -5.10
CA ASN A 91 -13.10 5.38 -3.76
C ASN A 91 -11.95 5.86 -2.88
N GLN A 92 -12.23 6.10 -1.59
CA GLN A 92 -11.21 6.38 -0.59
C GLN A 92 -11.32 5.38 0.57
N ALA A 93 -10.21 4.81 0.99
CA ALA A 93 -10.14 3.85 2.10
C ALA A 93 -8.90 4.14 2.94
N THR A 94 -9.08 4.23 4.24
CA THR A 94 -8.02 4.50 5.19
C THR A 94 -8.05 3.45 6.29
N VAL A 95 -6.91 2.82 6.54
CA VAL A 95 -6.69 1.94 7.68
C VAL A 95 -5.66 2.58 8.59
N PHE A 96 -6.02 2.77 9.85
CA PHE A 96 -5.12 3.25 10.90
C PHE A 96 -5.14 2.25 12.05
N GLN A 97 -3.99 1.67 12.37
CA GLN A 97 -3.82 0.68 13.44
C GLN A 97 -2.60 1.04 14.29
N GLN A 98 -2.73 0.92 15.61
CA GLN A 98 -1.71 1.25 16.63
C GLN A 98 -1.58 0.10 17.62
#